data_AF-A0A743Z8N9-F1
#
_entry.id   AF-A0A743Z8N9-F1
#
_cell.length_a   1.000
_cell.length_b   1.000
_cell.length_c   1.000
_cell.angle_alpha   90.00
_cell.angle_beta   90.00
_cell.angle_gamma   90.00
#
_symmetry.space_group_name_H-M   'P 1'
#
loop_
_entity.id
_entity.type
_entity.pdbx_description
1 polymer ?
#
loop_
_entity_poly.entity_id
_entity_poly.type
_entity_poly.pdbx_seq_one_letter_code
_entity_poly.pdbx_strand_id
1 'polypeptide(L)'
;MKFSSVFTSTTNHVFTLERVTLCTIVLIHKDTGQQYVVIFTDNNKIRDYKTGIVPHFGEMKQEDVDLIKFYKKEYENYFNYLNEGDEVLSFVEFIECIKCVEDEKEVKN
;
A
#
# COMPACT_ATOMS: atom_id res chain seq x y z
N MET A 1 -12.69 -2.72 -6.69
CA MET A 1 -11.93 -3.54 -5.71
C MET A 1 -11.59 -2.60 -4.58
N LYS A 2 -12.12 -2.78 -3.36
CA LYS A 2 -11.92 -1.80 -2.28
C LYS A 2 -10.49 -1.94 -1.76
N PHE A 3 -9.70 -0.87 -1.87
CA PHE A 3 -8.36 -0.85 -1.28
C PHE A 3 -8.43 -0.96 0.24
N SER A 4 -7.48 -1.65 0.84
CA SER A 4 -7.29 -1.68 2.29
C SER A 4 -5.83 -1.33 2.55
N SER A 5 -5.57 -0.44 3.50
CA SER A 5 -4.21 -0.24 4.01
C SER A 5 -3.74 -1.45 4.82
N VAL A 6 -4.63 -2.39 5.10
CA VAL A 6 -4.33 -3.69 5.72
C VAL A 6 -4.29 -4.77 4.63
N PHE A 7 -3.20 -5.53 4.57
CA PHE A 7 -3.04 -6.65 3.65
C PHE A 7 -2.76 -7.95 4.40
N THR A 8 -3.10 -9.06 3.77
CA THR A 8 -2.84 -10.40 4.29
C THR A 8 -1.90 -11.14 3.34
N SER A 9 -0.75 -11.58 3.84
CA SER A 9 0.22 -12.33 3.05
C SER A 9 -0.33 -13.70 2.62
N THR A 10 0.38 -14.38 1.72
CA THR A 10 0.05 -15.75 1.31
C THR A 10 0.08 -16.77 2.45
N THR A 11 0.71 -16.42 3.58
CA THR A 11 0.74 -17.24 4.82
C THR A 11 -0.19 -16.70 5.91
N ASN A 12 -1.19 -15.88 5.56
CA ASN A 12 -2.22 -15.35 6.46
C ASN A 12 -1.72 -14.38 7.55
N HIS A 13 -0.55 -13.79 7.37
CA HIS A 13 -0.04 -12.78 8.29
C HIS A 13 -0.54 -11.40 7.87
N VAL A 14 -0.90 -10.58 8.87
CA VAL A 14 -1.55 -9.30 8.64
C VAL A 14 -0.54 -8.16 8.77
N PHE A 15 -0.52 -7.30 7.75
CA PHE A 15 0.35 -6.14 7.67
C PHE A 15 -0.44 -4.87 7.38
N THR A 16 0.10 -3.74 7.80
CA THR A 16 -0.40 -2.41 7.44
C THR A 16 0.58 -1.72 6.49
N LEU A 17 0.05 -0.99 5.52
CA LEU A 17 0.83 -0.13 4.63
C LEU A 17 1.39 1.03 5.41
N GLU A 18 2.70 1.22 5.34
CA GLU A 18 3.31 2.43 5.87
C GLU A 18 3.66 3.42 4.76
N ARG A 19 4.40 2.96 3.75
CA ARG A 19 4.83 3.81 2.63
C ARG A 19 5.15 3.00 1.38
N VAL A 20 5.14 3.68 0.23
CA VAL A 20 5.50 3.09 -1.06
C VAL A 20 6.55 3.98 -1.73
N THR A 21 7.58 3.36 -2.30
CA THR A 21 8.63 4.04 -3.06
C THR A 21 8.62 3.58 -4.53
N LEU A 22 9.68 3.86 -5.30
CA LEU A 22 9.81 3.45 -6.70
C LEU A 22 9.60 1.94 -6.91
N CYS A 23 10.20 1.10 -6.05
CA CYS A 23 10.22 -0.35 -6.19
C CYS A 23 9.91 -1.12 -4.91
N THR A 24 9.69 -0.42 -3.79
CA THR A 24 9.42 -1.06 -2.49
C THR A 24 8.11 -0.61 -1.87
N ILE A 25 7.46 -1.56 -1.22
CA ILE A 25 6.33 -1.35 -0.31
C ILE A 25 6.85 -1.64 1.09
N VAL A 26 6.64 -0.71 2.02
CA VAL A 26 6.99 -0.86 3.43
C VAL A 26 5.73 -1.21 4.21
N LEU A 27 5.85 -2.26 5.01
CA LEU A 27 4.78 -2.90 5.73
C LEU A 27 5.10 -2.93 7.22
N ILE A 28 4.10 -2.71 8.08
CA ILE A 28 4.21 -2.92 9.52
C ILE A 28 3.40 -4.16 9.89
N HIS A 29 4.07 -5.16 10.48
CA HIS A 29 3.41 -6.38 10.95
C HIS A 29 2.50 -6.08 12.14
N LYS A 30 1.23 -6.49 12.05
CA LYS A 30 0.19 -6.05 12.99
C LYS A 30 0.45 -6.48 14.44
N ASP A 31 0.99 -7.68 14.65
CA ASP A 31 1.15 -8.22 16.02
C ASP A 31 2.43 -7.76 16.71
N THR A 32 3.49 -7.49 15.93
CA THR A 32 4.81 -7.16 16.48
C THR A 32 5.18 -5.69 16.33
N GLY A 33 4.49 -4.94 15.47
CA GLY A 33 4.85 -3.56 15.11
C GLY A 33 6.16 -3.47 14.30
N GLN A 34 6.75 -4.60 13.91
CA GLN A 34 8.01 -4.61 13.18
C GLN A 34 7.80 -4.26 11.70
N GLN A 35 8.73 -3.48 11.15
CA GLN A 35 8.75 -3.11 9.74
C GLN A 35 9.36 -4.21 8.87
N TYR A 36 8.74 -4.44 7.73
CA TYR A 36 9.19 -5.32 6.66
C TYR A 36 9.03 -4.63 5.31
N VAL A 37 9.67 -5.19 4.30
CA VAL A 37 9.62 -4.66 2.94
C VAL A 37 9.33 -5.72 1.90
N VAL A 38 8.68 -5.27 0.84
CA VAL A 38 8.41 -6.04 -0.37
C VAL A 38 9.05 -5.30 -1.53
N ILE A 39 9.96 -5.96 -2.25
CA ILE A 39 10.52 -5.45 -3.51
C ILE A 39 9.68 -6.04 -4.65
N PHE A 40 8.75 -5.26 -5.16
CA PHE A 40 7.74 -5.75 -6.13
C PHE A 40 8.25 -5.86 -7.57
N THR A 41 9.50 -5.44 -7.81
CA THR A 41 10.22 -5.66 -9.08
C THR A 41 11.03 -6.96 -9.07
N ASP A 42 11.01 -7.72 -7.96
CA ASP A 42 11.72 -8.98 -7.81
C ASP A 42 10.71 -10.15 -7.71
N ASN A 43 10.14 -10.39 -6.54
CA ASN A 43 9.32 -11.59 -6.31
C ASN A 43 8.26 -11.46 -5.21
N ASN A 44 7.89 -10.23 -4.84
CA ASN A 44 6.88 -9.92 -3.81
C ASN A 44 7.09 -10.57 -2.42
N LYS A 45 8.22 -11.26 -2.18
CA LYS A 45 8.54 -11.86 -0.90
C LYS A 45 8.73 -10.79 0.16
N ILE A 46 8.21 -11.08 1.35
CA ILE A 46 8.36 -10.21 2.53
C ILE A 46 9.77 -10.38 3.09
N ARG A 47 10.42 -9.24 3.36
CA ARG A 47 11.82 -9.18 3.76
C ARG A 47 11.99 -8.34 5.00
N ASP A 48 12.87 -8.78 5.88
CA ASP A 48 13.47 -7.95 6.91
C ASP A 48 14.67 -7.21 6.30
N TYR A 49 14.83 -5.93 6.65
CA TYR A 49 15.92 -5.10 6.12
C TYR A 49 17.33 -5.63 6.46
N LYS A 50 17.47 -6.36 7.58
CA LYS A 50 18.76 -6.86 8.08
C LYS A 50 19.02 -8.29 7.61
N THR A 51 18.00 -9.15 7.63
CA THR A 51 18.17 -10.59 7.40
C THR A 51 17.71 -11.07 6.02
N GLY A 52 17.02 -10.22 5.24
CA GLY A 52 16.56 -10.56 3.89
C GLY A 52 15.19 -11.23 3.89
N ILE A 53 14.96 -12.19 2.98
CA ILE A 53 13.67 -12.86 2.82
C ILE A 53 13.29 -13.59 4.13
N VAL A 54 12.04 -13.42 4.55
CA VAL A 54 11.46 -14.09 5.73
C VAL A 54 10.46 -15.15 5.24
N PRO A 55 10.87 -16.43 5.10
CA PRO A 55 10.06 -17.44 4.41
C PRO A 55 8.69 -17.69 5.05
N HIS A 56 8.57 -17.58 6.38
CA HIS A 56 7.32 -17.83 7.08
C HIS A 56 6.24 -16.77 6.82
N PHE A 57 6.61 -15.56 6.42
CA PHE A 57 5.66 -14.53 6.00
C PHE A 57 5.20 -14.68 4.56
N GLY A 58 5.86 -15.54 3.77
CA GLY A 58 5.51 -15.73 2.37
C GLY A 58 5.67 -14.45 1.55
N GLU A 59 4.60 -14.11 0.82
CA GLU A 59 4.62 -13.09 -0.22
C GLU A 59 3.38 -12.21 -0.13
N MET A 60 3.50 -10.98 -0.64
CA MET A 60 2.35 -10.15 -0.92
C MET A 60 1.66 -10.65 -2.19
N LYS A 61 0.33 -10.72 -2.18
CA LYS A 61 -0.43 -11.18 -3.37
C LYS A 61 -0.23 -10.19 -4.52
N GLN A 62 -0.13 -10.72 -5.73
CA GLN A 62 0.08 -9.90 -6.93
C GLN A 62 -1.04 -8.87 -7.12
N GLU A 63 -2.28 -9.26 -6.83
CA GLU A 63 -3.45 -8.37 -6.89
C GLU A 63 -3.32 -7.15 -5.97
N ASP A 64 -2.83 -7.34 -4.73
CA ASP A 64 -2.60 -6.23 -3.79
C ASP A 64 -1.46 -5.32 -4.27
N VAL A 65 -0.40 -5.90 -4.84
CA VAL A 65 0.73 -5.16 -5.44
C VAL A 65 0.26 -4.31 -6.62
N ASP A 66 -0.55 -4.89 -7.51
CA ASP A 66 -1.05 -4.20 -8.70
C ASP A 66 -2.01 -3.08 -8.32
N LEU A 67 -2.84 -3.31 -7.30
CA LEU A 67 -3.72 -2.28 -6.76
C LEU A 67 -2.91 -1.12 -6.14
N ILE A 68 -1.85 -1.40 -5.37
CA ILE A 68 -0.95 -0.36 -4.85
C ILE A 68 -0.28 0.43 -5.98
N LYS A 69 0.19 -0.25 -7.03
CA LYS A 69 0.81 0.41 -8.19
C LYS A 69 -0.19 1.33 -8.90
N PHE A 70 -1.44 0.90 -9.03
CA PHE A 70 -2.51 1.73 -9.56
C PHE A 70 -2.69 3.01 -8.74
N TYR A 71 -2.90 2.89 -7.42
CA TYR A 71 -3.06 4.07 -6.56
C TYR A 71 -1.83 4.96 -6.52
N LYS A 72 -0.63 4.38 -6.61
CA LYS A 72 0.60 5.16 -6.70
C LYS A 72 0.63 6.05 -7.93
N LYS A 73 0.21 5.52 -9.08
CA LYS A 73 0.09 6.31 -10.31
C LYS A 73 -0.95 7.43 -10.17
N GLU A 74 -2.09 7.13 -9.55
CA GLU A 74 -3.12 8.15 -9.28
C GLU A 74 -2.59 9.23 -8.31
N TYR A 75 -1.79 8.83 -7.32
CA TYR A 75 -1.15 9.76 -6.39
C TYR A 75 -0.09 10.63 -7.07
N GLU A 76 0.65 10.10 -8.04
CA GLU A 76 1.56 10.90 -8.86
C GLU A 76 0.79 11.91 -9.72
N ASN A 77 -0.39 11.53 -10.24
CA ASN A 77 -1.27 12.44 -10.97
C ASN A 77 -1.89 13.51 -10.07
N TYR A 78 -2.17 13.19 -8.80
CA TYR A 78 -2.75 14.11 -7.81
C TYR A 78 -1.97 15.43 -7.70
N PHE A 79 -0.64 15.38 -7.77
CA PHE A 79 0.20 16.58 -7.72
C PHE A 79 -0.08 17.60 -8.84
N ASN A 80 -0.60 17.15 -10.00
CA ASN A 80 -0.95 18.05 -11.10
C ASN A 80 -2.22 18.87 -10.83
N TYR A 81 -3.01 18.49 -9.81
CA TYR A 81 -4.24 19.18 -9.42
C TYR A 81 -4.04 20.12 -8.23
N LEU A 82 -2.85 20.15 -7.65
CA LEU A 82 -2.52 21.01 -6.52
C LEU A 82 -2.17 22.41 -6.99
N ASN A 83 -2.71 23.40 -6.28
CA ASN A 83 -2.31 24.80 -6.40
C ASN A 83 -1.18 25.11 -5.43
N GLU A 84 -0.52 26.24 -5.66
CA GLU A 84 0.49 26.74 -4.73
C GLU A 84 -0.14 27.03 -3.35
N GLY A 85 0.44 26.42 -2.30
CA GLY A 85 -0.04 26.55 -0.92
C GLY A 85 -1.02 25.47 -0.47
N ASP A 86 -1.44 24.55 -1.35
CA ASP A 86 -2.26 23.42 -0.94
C ASP A 86 -1.48 22.45 -0.04
N GLU A 87 -2.15 21.93 1.00
CA GLU A 87 -1.60 20.87 1.83
C GLU A 87 -1.58 19.54 1.04
N VAL A 88 -0.43 18.88 1.06
CA VAL A 88 -0.22 17.61 0.36
C VAL A 88 -0.64 16.46 1.27
N LEU A 89 -1.63 15.67 0.82
CA LEU A 89 -1.99 14.41 1.48
C LEU A 89 -0.83 13.42 1.40
N SER A 90 -0.57 12.65 2.45
CA SER A 90 0.27 11.45 2.35
C SER A 90 -0.39 10.40 1.45
N PHE A 91 0.40 9.42 1.00
CA PHE A 91 -0.13 8.34 0.15
C PHE A 91 -1.27 7.57 0.81
N VAL A 92 -1.19 7.32 2.12
CA VAL A 92 -2.25 6.62 2.86
C VAL A 92 -3.52 7.48 2.93
N GLU A 93 -3.38 8.76 3.28
CA GLU A 93 -4.50 9.71 3.34
C GLU A 93 -5.17 9.89 1.97
N PHE A 94 -4.38 10.00 0.90
CA PHE A 94 -4.89 10.09 -0.47
C PHE A 94 -5.78 8.90 -0.83
N ILE A 95 -5.35 7.69 -0.50
CA ILE A 95 -6.15 6.50 -0.81
C ILE A 95 -7.42 6.45 0.05
N GLU A 96 -7.34 6.85 1.32
CA GLU A 96 -8.52 6.95 2.18
C GLU A 96 -9.54 7.96 1.63
N CYS A 97 -9.08 9.10 1.11
CA CYS A 97 -9.95 10.08 0.43
C CYS A 97 -10.65 9.50 -0.81
N ILE A 98 -9.95 8.74 -1.65
CA ILE A 98 -10.56 8.11 -2.84
C ILE A 98 -11.68 7.15 -2.43
N LYS A 99 -11.48 6.35 -1.38
CA LYS A 99 -12.51 5.41 -0.90
C LYS A 99 -13.79 6.12 -0.48
N CYS A 100 -13.68 7.21 0.27
CA CYS A 100 -14.85 8.00 0.68
C CYS A 100 -15.67 8.46 -0.52
N VAL A 101 -15.00 8.89 -1.60
CA VAL A 101 -15.67 9.32 -2.84
C VAL A 101 -16.34 8.16 -3.58
N GLU A 102 -15.71 6.98 -3.61
CA GLU A 102 -16.30 5.78 -4.21
C GLU A 102 -17.55 5.31 -3.45
N ASP A 103 -17.47 5.23 -2.12
CA ASP A 103 -18.59 4.83 -1.27
C ASP A 103 -19.77 5.82 -1.38
N GLU A 104 -19.51 7.13 -1.47
CA GLU A 104 -20.57 8.14 -1.68
C GLU A 104 -21.28 8.02 -3.05
N LYS A 105 -20.58 7.57 -4.09
CA LYS A 105 -21.17 7.35 -5.42
C LYS A 105 -22.04 6.10 -5.46
N GLU A 106 -21.69 5.07 -4.69
CA GLU A 106 -22.53 3.86 -4.53
C GLU A 106 -23.83 4.14 -3.77
N VAL A 107 -23.82 5.05 -2.79
CA VAL A 107 -25.03 5.40 -2.00
C VAL A 107 -26.04 6.25 -2.79
N LYS A 108 -25.59 6.92 -3.87
CA LYS A 108 -26.43 7.82 -4.68
C LYS A 108 -26.99 7.17 -5.95
N ASN A 109 -26.67 5.90 -6.23
CA ASN A 109 -27.19 5.11 -7.34
C ASN A 109 -28.11 3.99 -6.85
#